data_AF-A0A357D0S3-F1
#
_entry.id   AF-A0A357D0S3-F1
#
_cell.length_a   1.000
_cell.length_b   1.000
_cell.length_c   1.000
_cell.angle_alpha   90.00
_cell.angle_beta   90.00
_cell.angle_gamma   90.00
#
_symmetry.space_group_name_H-M   'P 1'
#
loop_
_entity.id
_entity.type
_entity.pdbx_description
1 polymer ?
#
loop_
_entity_poly.entity_id
_entity_poly.type
_entity_poly.pdbx_seq_one_letter_code
_entity_poly.pdbx_strand_id
1 'polypeptide(L)'
;MTKQNPLTNEQILEHVFELADEAGMTPDEYVHKLNSDYEQVRLKDREGLPESVIAELETARSLKKEARNSRIRAEKDEGIRKEVENFKQSFPEVRPEEIPESVWEQVANGASLVHAYAYHLIRNNRDSEYASKVNEENSSRSTSKTGDGETEPFFTKEQVEAMSPKEVAKNYNHILRSISKWHI
;
A
#
# COMPACT_ATOMS: atom_id res chain seq x y z
N MET A 1 26.84 -37.68 5.04
CA MET A 1 25.86 -37.11 4.10
C MET A 1 25.53 -35.70 4.56
N THR A 2 26.12 -34.69 3.91
CA THR A 2 25.78 -33.28 4.14
C THR A 2 24.34 -33.06 3.65
N LYS A 3 23.41 -32.81 4.58
CA LYS A 3 22.08 -32.32 4.22
C LYS A 3 22.27 -30.95 3.57
N GLN A 4 22.04 -30.86 2.26
CA GLN A 4 21.97 -29.55 1.63
C GLN A 4 20.83 -28.76 2.28
N ASN A 5 21.10 -27.51 2.61
CA ASN A 5 20.05 -26.62 3.09
C ASN A 5 18.98 -26.48 2.00
N PRO A 6 17.69 -26.47 2.37
CA PRO A 6 16.62 -26.22 1.41
C PRO A 6 16.82 -24.84 0.79
N LEU A 7 16.68 -24.76 -0.53
CA LEU A 7 16.70 -23.49 -1.26
C LEU A 7 15.55 -22.59 -0.76
N THR A 8 15.82 -21.30 -0.65
CA THR A 8 14.80 -20.29 -0.36
C THR A 8 13.88 -20.10 -1.58
N ASN A 9 12.68 -19.58 -1.37
CA ASN A 9 11.74 -19.31 -2.48
C ASN A 9 12.35 -18.36 -3.53
N GLU A 10 13.13 -17.38 -3.09
CA GLU A 10 13.82 -16.43 -3.98
C GLU A 10 14.85 -17.15 -4.86
N GLN A 11 15.69 -18.01 -4.25
CA GLN A 11 16.65 -18.83 -4.99
C GLN A 11 15.97 -19.82 -5.95
N ILE A 12 14.82 -20.39 -5.58
CA ILE A 12 14.05 -21.27 -6.47
C ILE A 12 13.53 -20.47 -7.67
N LEU A 13 12.98 -19.28 -7.42
CA LEU A 13 12.47 -18.43 -8.50
C LEU A 13 13.59 -18.00 -9.44
N GLU A 14 14.68 -17.45 -8.91
CA GLU A 14 15.86 -17.06 -9.68
C GLU A 14 16.35 -18.21 -10.57
N HIS A 15 16.46 -19.41 -10.01
CA HIS A 15 16.89 -20.57 -10.78
C HIS A 15 15.90 -20.95 -11.90
N VAL A 16 14.59 -20.77 -11.68
CA VAL A 16 13.57 -20.97 -12.74
C VAL A 16 13.69 -19.90 -13.83
N PHE A 17 13.98 -18.64 -13.47
CA PHE A 17 14.24 -17.58 -14.44
C PHE A 17 15.48 -17.90 -15.29
N GLU A 18 16.59 -18.29 -14.67
CA GLU A 18 17.81 -18.70 -15.38
C GLU A 18 17.55 -19.86 -16.35
N LEU A 19 16.85 -20.90 -15.91
CA LEU A 19 16.51 -22.05 -16.76
C LEU A 19 15.58 -21.68 -17.92
N ALA A 20 14.68 -20.71 -17.72
CA ALA A 20 13.83 -20.20 -18.77
C ALA A 20 14.64 -19.40 -19.81
N ASP A 21 15.56 -18.54 -19.35
CA ASP A 21 16.46 -17.75 -20.19
C ASP A 21 17.39 -18.65 -21.01
N GLU A 22 17.98 -19.69 -20.40
CA GLU A 22 18.79 -20.70 -21.09
C GLU A 22 17.99 -21.45 -22.17
N ALA A 23 16.70 -21.69 -21.91
CA ALA A 23 15.79 -22.30 -22.87
C ALA A 23 15.27 -21.31 -23.94
N GLY A 24 15.58 -20.02 -23.81
CA GLY A 24 15.07 -18.96 -24.68
C GLY A 24 13.56 -18.75 -24.59
N MET A 25 12.98 -19.04 -23.43
CA MET A 25 11.53 -18.99 -23.16
C MET A 25 11.25 -18.01 -22.03
N THR A 26 10.04 -17.47 -21.98
CA THR A 26 9.59 -16.78 -20.77
C THR A 26 9.40 -17.79 -19.63
N PRO A 27 9.51 -17.37 -18.35
CA PRO A 27 9.31 -18.27 -17.21
C PRO A 27 7.96 -18.99 -17.22
N ASP A 28 6.91 -18.31 -17.68
CA ASP A 28 5.56 -18.88 -17.80
C ASP A 28 5.53 -20.01 -18.87
N GLU A 29 6.08 -19.74 -20.06
CA GLU A 29 6.20 -20.73 -21.13
C GLU A 29 7.06 -21.92 -20.70
N TYR A 30 8.15 -21.67 -19.97
CA TYR A 30 9.03 -22.71 -19.45
C TYR A 30 8.31 -23.63 -18.46
N VAL A 31 7.55 -23.07 -17.52
CA VAL A 31 6.73 -23.86 -16.58
C VAL A 31 5.65 -24.65 -17.32
N HIS A 32 5.00 -24.06 -18.32
CA HIS A 32 4.03 -24.75 -19.17
C HIS A 32 4.64 -25.92 -19.94
N LYS A 33 5.86 -25.74 -20.48
CA LYS A 33 6.62 -26.80 -21.14
C LYS A 33 6.96 -27.92 -20.15
N LEU A 34 7.48 -27.60 -18.95
CA LEU A 34 7.79 -28.59 -17.92
C LEU A 34 6.56 -29.45 -17.56
N ASN A 35 5.39 -28.82 -17.41
CA ASN A 35 4.14 -29.53 -17.16
C ASN A 35 3.76 -30.44 -18.32
N SER A 36 3.93 -29.97 -19.56
CA SER A 36 3.63 -30.75 -20.77
C SER A 36 4.57 -31.95 -20.92
N ASP A 37 5.87 -31.76 -20.71
CA ASP A 37 6.88 -32.82 -20.75
C ASP A 37 6.59 -33.87 -19.66
N TYR A 38 6.22 -33.42 -18.46
CA TYR A 38 5.82 -34.30 -17.36
C TYR A 38 4.58 -35.16 -17.71
N GLU A 39 3.57 -34.58 -18.36
CA GLU A 39 2.39 -35.34 -18.81
C GLU A 39 2.71 -36.30 -19.95
N GLN A 40 3.62 -35.94 -20.87
CA GLN A 40 4.08 -36.86 -21.92
C GLN A 40 4.82 -38.07 -21.34
N VAL A 41 5.71 -37.87 -20.36
CA VAL A 41 6.37 -38.97 -19.66
C VAL A 41 5.35 -39.84 -18.95
N ARG A 42 4.35 -39.22 -18.30
CA ARG A 42 3.25 -39.96 -17.65
C ARG A 42 2.43 -40.81 -18.61
N LEU A 43 2.21 -40.34 -19.83
CA LEU A 43 1.52 -41.12 -20.86
C LEU A 43 2.34 -42.32 -21.30
N LYS A 44 3.66 -42.15 -21.46
CA LYS A 44 4.59 -43.26 -21.78
C LYS A 44 4.65 -44.30 -20.66
N ASP A 45 4.67 -43.87 -19.40
CA ASP A 45 4.64 -44.79 -18.24
C ASP A 45 3.38 -45.67 -18.17
N ARG A 46 2.33 -45.33 -18.93
CA ARG A 46 1.07 -46.11 -19.00
C ARG A 46 1.08 -47.16 -20.10
N GLU A 47 1.98 -47.07 -21.07
CA GLU A 47 2.01 -47.99 -22.20
C GLU A 47 2.31 -49.42 -21.73
N GLY A 48 1.41 -50.36 -22.05
CA GLY A 48 1.56 -51.77 -21.72
C GLY A 48 1.11 -52.17 -20.30
N LEU A 49 0.58 -51.25 -19.50
CA LEU A 49 0.01 -51.58 -18.19
C LEU A 49 -1.47 -52.04 -18.31
N PRO A 50 -1.91 -52.99 -17.46
CA PRO A 50 -3.33 -53.33 -17.36
C PRO A 50 -4.17 -52.16 -16.84
N GLU A 51 -5.40 -52.04 -17.33
CA GLU A 51 -6.34 -50.98 -16.96
C GLU A 51 -6.56 -50.85 -15.44
N SER A 52 -6.60 -51.98 -14.73
CA SER A 52 -6.72 -52.01 -13.26
C SER A 52 -5.54 -51.34 -12.55
N VAL A 53 -4.33 -51.53 -13.07
CA VAL A 53 -3.10 -50.95 -12.51
C VAL A 53 -3.04 -49.44 -12.82
N ILE A 54 -3.50 -49.03 -14.00
CA ILE A 54 -3.61 -47.61 -14.37
C ILE A 54 -4.58 -46.90 -13.42
N ALA A 55 -5.76 -47.48 -13.17
CA ALA A 55 -6.76 -46.91 -12.27
C ALA A 55 -6.24 -46.79 -10.82
N GLU A 56 -5.56 -47.82 -10.30
CA GLU A 56 -4.96 -47.77 -8.96
C GLU A 56 -3.84 -46.71 -8.88
N LEU A 57 -3.01 -46.60 -9.91
CA LEU A 57 -1.95 -45.59 -9.97
C LEU A 57 -2.51 -44.16 -10.00
N GLU A 58 -3.61 -43.92 -10.71
CA GLU A 58 -4.28 -42.63 -10.73
C GLU A 58 -4.89 -42.27 -9.38
N THR A 59 -5.56 -43.21 -8.72
CA THR A 59 -6.14 -42.97 -7.38
C THR A 59 -5.05 -42.68 -6.35
N ALA A 60 -3.96 -43.45 -6.33
CA ALA A 60 -2.82 -43.21 -5.45
C ALA A 60 -2.17 -41.83 -5.68
N ARG A 61 -2.02 -41.42 -6.94
CA ARG A 61 -1.49 -40.10 -7.30
C ARG A 61 -2.43 -38.97 -6.89
N SER A 62 -3.74 -39.15 -7.10
CA SER A 62 -4.75 -38.17 -6.70
C SER A 62 -4.75 -37.97 -5.18
N LEU A 63 -4.75 -39.06 -4.41
CA LEU A 63 -4.67 -39.04 -2.95
C LEU A 63 -3.40 -38.34 -2.47
N LYS A 64 -2.25 -38.60 -3.08
CA LYS A 64 -0.98 -37.93 -2.74
C LYS A 64 -1.04 -36.43 -3.02
N LYS A 65 -1.63 -36.02 -4.15
CA LYS A 65 -1.82 -34.62 -4.51
C LYS A 65 -2.77 -33.92 -3.53
N GLU A 66 -3.87 -34.57 -3.19
CA GLU A 66 -4.84 -34.07 -2.21
C GLU A 66 -4.21 -33.91 -0.83
N ALA A 67 -3.49 -34.91 -0.34
CA ALA A 67 -2.78 -34.86 0.94
C ALA A 67 -1.72 -33.75 0.98
N ARG A 68 -0.99 -33.52 -0.12
CA ARG A 68 -0.06 -32.39 -0.22
C ARG A 68 -0.78 -31.05 -0.18
N ASN A 69 -1.87 -30.93 -0.92
CA ASN A 69 -2.65 -29.69 -0.99
C ASN A 69 -3.35 -29.38 0.35
N SER A 70 -3.87 -30.39 1.03
CA SER A 70 -4.46 -30.22 2.36
C SER A 70 -3.42 -29.80 3.39
N ARG A 71 -2.20 -30.35 3.33
CA ARG A 71 -1.08 -29.92 4.19
C ARG A 71 -0.73 -28.44 3.95
N ILE A 72 -0.59 -28.04 2.70
CA ILE A 72 -0.29 -26.63 2.35
C ILE A 72 -1.40 -25.70 2.83
N ARG A 73 -2.67 -26.10 2.70
CA ARG A 73 -3.80 -25.32 3.22
C ARG A 73 -3.76 -25.23 4.74
N ALA A 74 -3.52 -26.33 5.43
CA ALA A 74 -3.41 -26.36 6.88
C ALA A 74 -2.27 -25.46 7.39
N GLU A 75 -1.10 -25.48 6.73
CA GLU A 75 0.03 -24.59 7.06
C GLU A 75 -0.33 -23.11 6.87
N LYS A 76 -1.04 -22.76 5.79
CA LYS A 76 -1.54 -21.40 5.56
C LYS A 76 -2.56 -20.97 6.61
N ASP A 77 -3.52 -21.84 6.90
CA ASP A 77 -4.57 -21.57 7.91
C ASP A 77 -3.96 -21.40 9.30
N GLU A 78 -2.94 -22.19 9.65
CA GLU A 78 -2.20 -22.05 10.91
C GLU A 78 -1.44 -20.72 10.97
N GLY A 79 -0.80 -20.32 9.86
CA GLY A 79 -0.15 -19.01 9.75
C GLY A 79 -1.11 -17.85 10.02
N ILE A 80 -2.27 -17.86 9.33
CA ILE A 80 -3.32 -16.85 9.52
C ILE A 80 -3.84 -16.85 10.96
N ARG A 81 -4.08 -18.03 11.55
CA ARG A 81 -4.54 -18.14 12.94
C ARG A 81 -3.54 -17.52 13.92
N LYS A 82 -2.24 -17.83 13.76
CA LYS A 82 -1.18 -17.25 14.60
C LYS A 82 -1.12 -15.74 14.45
N GLU A 83 -1.27 -15.24 13.24
CA GLU A 83 -1.26 -13.80 12.97
C GLU A 83 -2.45 -13.07 13.62
N VAL A 84 -3.66 -13.64 13.51
CA VAL A 84 -4.85 -13.11 14.16
C VAL A 84 -4.72 -13.15 15.69
N GLU A 85 -4.15 -14.23 16.23
CA GLU A 85 -3.89 -14.36 17.67
C GLU A 85 -2.90 -13.29 18.15
N ASN A 86 -1.77 -13.13 17.44
CA ASN A 86 -0.78 -12.09 17.74
C ASN A 86 -1.37 -10.67 17.66
N PHE A 87 -2.29 -10.45 16.71
CA PHE A 87 -3.01 -9.19 16.59
C PHE A 87 -3.92 -8.93 17.79
N LYS A 88 -4.74 -9.90 18.19
CA LYS A 88 -5.61 -9.79 19.37
C LYS A 88 -4.84 -9.56 20.66
N GLN A 89 -3.66 -10.18 20.79
CA GLN A 89 -2.79 -9.96 21.96
C GLN A 89 -2.20 -8.55 21.99
N SER A 90 -1.84 -7.99 20.83
CA SER A 90 -1.23 -6.66 20.73
C SER A 90 -2.26 -5.53 20.80
N PHE A 91 -3.45 -5.77 20.24
CA PHE A 91 -4.53 -4.79 20.09
C PHE A 91 -5.88 -5.39 20.52
N PRO A 92 -6.07 -5.69 21.82
CA PRO A 92 -7.26 -6.39 22.32
C PRO A 92 -8.56 -5.60 22.16
N GLU A 93 -8.46 -4.27 22.14
CA GLU A 93 -9.61 -3.36 22.04
C GLU A 93 -10.08 -3.10 20.60
N VAL A 94 -9.31 -3.54 19.60
CA VAL A 94 -9.57 -3.23 18.19
C VAL A 94 -10.49 -4.27 17.58
N ARG A 95 -11.62 -3.82 17.05
CA ARG A 95 -12.58 -4.71 16.38
C ARG A 95 -12.26 -4.91 14.90
N PRO A 96 -12.61 -6.09 14.34
CA PRO A 96 -12.80 -6.38 12.92
C PRO A 96 -12.87 -5.20 11.97
N GLU A 97 -13.96 -4.48 12.22
CA GLU A 97 -14.58 -3.46 11.38
C GLU A 97 -13.86 -2.11 11.50
N GLU A 98 -12.99 -1.94 12.50
CA GLU A 98 -12.23 -0.72 12.75
C GLU A 98 -10.87 -0.74 12.06
N ILE A 99 -10.47 -1.88 11.46
CA ILE A 99 -9.21 -2.01 10.74
C ILE A 99 -9.36 -1.36 9.36
N PRO A 100 -8.60 -0.29 9.05
CA PRO A 100 -8.70 0.40 7.76
C PRO A 100 -8.29 -0.47 6.58
N GLU A 101 -8.87 -0.19 5.40
CA GLU A 101 -8.55 -0.91 4.15
C GLU A 101 -7.06 -0.87 3.80
N SER A 102 -6.39 0.26 4.04
CA SER A 102 -4.94 0.40 3.79
C SER A 102 -4.08 -0.58 4.60
N VAL A 103 -4.55 -1.06 5.75
CA VAL A 103 -3.86 -2.07 6.55
C VAL A 103 -3.97 -3.43 5.86
N TRP A 104 -5.16 -3.76 5.34
CA TRP A 104 -5.39 -5.00 4.60
C TRP A 104 -4.61 -5.07 3.29
N GLU A 105 -4.46 -3.95 2.58
CA GLU A 105 -3.60 -3.86 1.40
C GLU A 105 -2.14 -4.20 1.73
N GLN A 106 -1.61 -3.70 2.84
CA GLN A 106 -0.25 -4.02 3.27
C GLN A 106 -0.09 -5.50 3.63
N VAL A 107 -1.11 -6.09 4.28
CA VAL A 107 -1.12 -7.53 4.59
C VAL A 107 -1.18 -8.37 3.31
N ALA A 108 -1.96 -7.95 2.31
CA ALA A 108 -2.00 -8.61 1.01
C ALA A 108 -0.63 -8.56 0.28
N ASN A 109 0.17 -7.52 0.53
CA ASN A 109 1.54 -7.38 0.04
C ASN A 109 2.58 -8.15 0.90
N GLY A 110 2.15 -8.89 1.92
CA GLY A 110 3.01 -9.74 2.74
C GLY A 110 3.52 -9.10 4.03
N ALA A 111 3.05 -7.91 4.42
CA ALA A 111 3.33 -7.36 5.74
C ALA A 111 2.51 -8.08 6.82
N SER A 112 3.04 -8.15 8.04
CA SER A 112 2.25 -8.71 9.14
C SER A 112 1.14 -7.75 9.59
N LEU A 113 -0.04 -8.28 9.93
CA LEU A 113 -1.21 -7.51 10.39
C LEU A 113 -0.89 -6.60 11.58
N VAL A 114 -0.12 -7.10 12.56
CA VAL A 114 0.33 -6.30 13.71
C VAL A 114 1.18 -5.11 13.26
N HIS A 115 2.12 -5.35 12.34
CA HIS A 115 3.02 -4.32 11.84
C HIS A 115 2.27 -3.26 11.04
N ALA A 116 1.42 -3.69 10.10
CA ALA A 116 0.64 -2.82 9.25
C ALA A 116 -0.29 -1.90 10.06
N TYR A 117 -0.95 -2.46 11.08
CA TYR A 117 -1.82 -1.68 11.96
C TYR A 117 -1.04 -0.71 12.87
N ALA A 118 0.08 -1.15 13.45
CA ALA A 118 0.94 -0.28 14.24
C ALA A 118 1.48 0.90 13.41
N TYR A 119 1.89 0.63 12.17
CA TYR A 119 2.32 1.65 11.23
C TYR A 119 1.20 2.66 10.92
N HIS A 120 -0.02 2.17 10.70
CA HIS A 120 -1.19 3.03 10.52
C HIS A 120 -1.43 3.96 11.72
N LEU A 121 -1.37 3.44 12.95
CA LEU A 121 -1.53 4.26 14.16
C LEU A 121 -0.46 5.36 14.25
N ILE A 122 0.80 5.02 14.00
CA ILE A 122 1.90 6.00 14.02
C ILE A 122 1.67 7.10 12.99
N ARG A 123 1.24 6.73 11.77
CA ARG A 123 0.96 7.70 10.71
C ARG A 123 -0.20 8.62 11.09
N ASN A 124 -1.30 8.07 11.57
CA ASN A 124 -2.47 8.84 11.96
C ASN A 124 -2.16 9.81 13.13
N ASN A 125 -1.38 9.36 14.12
CA ASN A 125 -0.94 10.22 15.22
C ASN A 125 -0.07 11.38 14.73
N ARG A 126 0.88 11.12 13.82
CA ARG A 126 1.72 12.18 13.23
C ARG A 126 0.91 13.19 12.44
N ASP A 127 -0.07 12.73 11.66
CA ASP A 127 -0.94 13.60 10.88
C ASP A 127 -1.82 14.47 11.81
N SER A 128 -2.33 13.88 12.90
CA SER A 128 -3.09 14.61 13.93
C SER A 128 -2.24 15.62 14.71
N GLU A 129 -1.02 15.27 15.10
CA GLU A 129 -0.07 16.19 15.75
C GLU A 129 0.29 17.36 14.83
N TYR A 130 0.55 17.07 13.56
CA TYR A 130 0.83 18.10 12.57
C TYR A 130 -0.36 19.04 12.38
N ALA A 131 -1.57 18.50 12.22
CA ALA A 131 -2.79 19.29 12.10
C ALA A 131 -3.05 20.15 13.35
N SER A 132 -2.82 19.60 14.55
CA SER A 132 -2.96 20.33 15.82
C SER A 132 -1.96 21.49 15.91
N LYS A 133 -0.70 21.27 15.54
CA LYS A 133 0.33 22.31 15.51
C LYS A 133 -0.02 23.43 14.53
N VAL A 134 -0.46 23.09 13.32
CA VAL A 134 -0.90 24.09 12.33
C VAL A 134 -2.10 24.88 12.83
N ASN A 135 -3.07 24.22 13.47
CA ASN A 135 -4.23 24.89 14.06
C ASN A 135 -3.84 25.81 15.22
N GLU A 136 -2.87 25.42 16.05
CA GLU A 136 -2.34 26.26 17.13
C GLU A 136 -1.59 27.48 16.58
N GLU A 137 -0.73 27.28 15.57
CA GLU A 137 -0.05 28.38 14.86
C GLU A 137 -1.04 29.33 14.18
N ASN A 138 -2.09 28.79 13.55
CA ASN A 138 -3.15 29.60 12.95
C ASN A 138 -3.98 30.33 14.01
N SER A 139 -4.30 29.67 15.14
CA SER A 139 -5.07 30.27 16.22
C SER A 139 -4.29 31.38 16.92
N SER A 140 -3.01 31.17 17.21
CA SER A 140 -2.12 32.19 17.78
C SER A 140 -1.86 33.37 16.83
N ARG A 141 -1.83 33.12 15.51
CA ARG A 141 -1.84 34.18 14.49
C ARG A 141 -3.19 34.90 14.41
N SER A 142 -4.30 34.18 14.61
CA SER A 142 -5.66 34.75 14.61
C SER A 142 -5.93 35.60 15.84
N THR A 143 -5.47 35.20 17.04
CA THR A 143 -5.60 36.00 18.27
C THR A 143 -4.73 37.26 18.24
N SER A 144 -3.63 37.25 17.47
CA SER A 144 -2.82 38.44 17.18
C SER A 144 -3.47 39.39 16.16
N LYS A 145 -4.58 38.98 15.53
CA LYS A 145 -5.48 39.83 14.75
C LYS A 145 -6.80 40.04 15.50
N THR A 146 -6.70 40.56 16.72
CA THR A 146 -7.71 41.51 17.18
C THR A 146 -7.30 42.87 16.60
N GLY A 147 -7.31 42.96 15.27
CA GLY A 147 -7.30 44.26 14.61
C GLY A 147 -8.74 44.74 14.67
N ASP A 148 -8.95 45.87 15.32
CA ASP A 148 -10.17 46.65 15.18
C ASP A 148 -10.64 46.60 13.73
N GLY A 149 -11.95 46.46 13.56
CA GLY A 149 -12.62 46.63 12.29
C GLY A 149 -12.55 48.08 11.80
N GLU A 150 -11.36 48.66 11.68
CA GLU A 150 -11.14 49.86 10.91
C GLU A 150 -10.82 49.43 9.49
N THR A 151 -11.86 49.44 8.67
CA THR A 151 -11.69 49.51 7.22
C THR A 151 -10.92 50.82 7.00
N GLU A 152 -9.61 50.75 6.71
CA GLU A 152 -8.82 51.95 6.38
C GLU A 152 -9.62 52.78 5.36
N PRO A 153 -9.92 54.05 5.66
CA PRO A 153 -10.79 54.86 4.83
C PRO A 153 -10.16 55.00 3.44
N PHE A 154 -10.94 54.70 2.39
CA PHE A 154 -10.51 54.85 1.01
C PHE A 154 -10.04 56.29 0.75
N PHE A 155 -8.97 56.47 -0.03
CA PHE A 155 -8.51 57.80 -0.41
C PHE A 155 -9.53 58.47 -1.34
N THR A 156 -9.83 59.75 -1.08
CA THR A 156 -10.63 60.57 -2.02
C THR A 156 -9.77 61.06 -3.18
N LYS A 157 -10.41 61.51 -4.25
CA LYS A 157 -9.73 62.02 -5.44
C LYS A 157 -8.81 63.20 -5.11
N GLU A 158 -9.30 64.13 -4.30
CA GLU A 158 -8.58 65.34 -3.88
C GLU A 158 -7.35 65.00 -3.03
N GLN A 159 -7.44 63.95 -2.20
CA GLN A 159 -6.33 63.49 -1.38
C GLN A 159 -5.22 62.87 -2.23
N VAL A 160 -5.56 62.11 -3.27
CA VAL A 160 -4.58 61.50 -4.19
C VAL A 160 -3.92 62.55 -5.08
N GLU A 161 -4.66 63.58 -5.50
CA GLU A 161 -4.12 64.70 -6.30
C GLU A 161 -3.15 65.59 -5.50
N ALA A 162 -3.32 65.68 -4.17
CA ALA A 162 -2.43 66.43 -3.29
C ALA A 162 -1.18 65.64 -2.82
N MET A 163 -1.10 64.33 -3.09
CA MET A 163 0.04 63.50 -2.66
C MET A 163 1.28 63.71 -3.53
N SER A 164 2.46 63.62 -2.89
CA SER A 164 3.71 63.61 -3.64
C SER A 164 3.88 62.30 -4.44
N PRO A 165 4.65 62.30 -5.54
CA PRO A 165 4.90 61.09 -6.33
C PRO A 165 5.47 59.92 -5.51
N LYS A 166 6.23 60.23 -4.45
CA LYS A 166 6.80 59.24 -3.53
C LYS A 166 5.74 58.60 -2.64
N GLU A 167 4.72 59.35 -2.23
CA GLU A 167 3.59 58.84 -1.44
C GLU A 167 2.62 58.03 -2.30
N VAL A 168 2.40 58.45 -3.55
CA VAL A 168 1.61 57.67 -4.52
C VAL A 168 2.26 56.31 -4.79
N ALA A 169 3.58 56.25 -4.97
CA ALA A 169 4.29 54.98 -5.15
C ALA A 169 4.19 54.06 -3.92
N LYS A 170 4.23 54.64 -2.72
CA LYS A 170 4.13 53.88 -1.46
C LYS A 170 2.71 53.33 -1.24
N ASN A 171 1.69 54.09 -1.62
CA ASN A 171 0.28 53.76 -1.38
C ASN A 171 -0.46 53.26 -2.64
N TYR A 172 0.30 52.89 -3.69
CA TYR A 172 -0.20 52.63 -5.03
C TYR A 172 -1.37 51.63 -5.10
N ASN A 173 -1.22 50.47 -4.46
CA ASN A 173 -2.24 49.42 -4.47
C ASN A 173 -3.53 49.83 -3.72
N HIS A 174 -3.41 50.67 -2.70
CA HIS A 174 -4.56 51.17 -1.94
C HIS A 174 -5.29 52.27 -2.73
N ILE A 175 -4.54 53.13 -3.42
CA ILE A 175 -5.07 54.15 -4.34
C ILE A 175 -5.82 53.49 -5.49
N LEU A 176 -5.28 52.44 -6.12
CA LEU A 176 -5.98 51.70 -7.19
C LEU A 176 -7.32 51.09 -6.73
N ARG A 177 -7.37 50.57 -5.49
CA ARG A 177 -8.61 50.07 -4.88
C ARG A 177 -9.59 51.19 -4.51
N SER A 178 -9.09 52.39 -4.28
CA SER A 178 -9.91 53.59 -4.00
C SER A 178 -10.49 54.18 -5.29
N ILE A 179 -9.70 54.22 -6.37
CA ILE A 179 -10.11 54.68 -7.72
C ILE A 179 -11.30 53.87 -8.25
N SER A 180 -11.35 52.55 -8.03
CA SER A 180 -12.49 51.73 -8.49
C SER A 180 -13.82 52.06 -7.78
N LYS A 181 -13.76 52.80 -6.67
CA LYS A 181 -14.93 53.31 -5.94
C LYS A 181 -15.28 54.75 -6.28
N TRP A 182 -14.45 55.45 -7.03
CA TRP A 182 -14.76 56.77 -7.57
C TRP A 182 -15.67 56.59 -8.79
N HIS A 183 -16.96 56.40 -8.58
CA HIS A 183 -17.95 56.46 -9.65
C HIS A 183 -18.33 57.94 -9.91
N ILE A 184 -18.50 58.26 -11.19
CA ILE A 184 -18.70 59.57 -11.85
C ILE A 184 -19.67 60.49 -11.10
#